data_AF-A0A9E4FWT6-F1
#
_entry.id   AF-A0A9E4FWT6-F1
#
_cell.length_a   1.000
_cell.length_b   1.000
_cell.length_c   1.000
_cell.angle_alpha   90.00
_cell.angle_beta   90.00
_cell.angle_gamma   90.00
#
_symmetry.space_group_name_H-M   'P 1'
#
loop_
_entity.id
_entity.type
_entity.pdbx_description
1 polymer ?
#
loop_
_entity_poly.entity_id
_entity_poly.type
_entity_poly.pdbx_seq_one_letter_code
_entity_poly.pdbx_strand_id
1 'polypeptide(L)'
;MQTAAHRANLADAILPGSGLLRDAVLVIGFAALVALFAQIAVKLPFTPVPITGQTLAVLLTGGALGANRGAASLALYAVVGSVGLPVFAPSLGDGVVFHFLFPWEGTG
;
A
#
# COMPACT_ATOMS: atom_id res chain seq x y z
N MET A 1 -8.18 4.30 38.25
CA MET A 1 -7.73 3.45 37.13
C MET A 1 -8.70 3.65 35.97
N GLN A 2 -8.52 4.72 35.18
CA GLN A 2 -9.40 5.03 34.05
C GLN A 2 -8.97 4.20 32.84
N THR A 3 -9.95 3.49 32.31
CA THR A 3 -9.97 2.55 31.20
C THR A 3 -9.25 3.06 29.96
N ALA A 4 -8.41 2.16 29.40
CA ALA A 4 -7.71 2.20 28.13
C ALA A 4 -8.19 3.26 27.12
N ALA A 5 -7.20 3.99 26.59
CA ALA A 5 -7.22 4.66 25.30
C ALA A 5 -8.35 4.17 24.38
N HIS A 6 -9.39 5.00 24.27
CA HIS A 6 -10.41 4.89 23.25
C HIS A 6 -9.71 4.69 21.90
N ARG A 7 -9.94 3.55 21.24
CA ARG A 7 -9.22 3.08 20.05
C ARG A 7 -9.54 3.93 18.80
N ALA A 8 -9.27 5.23 18.83
CA ALA A 8 -9.43 6.12 17.70
C ALA A 8 -8.15 6.12 16.86
N ASN A 9 -8.21 5.50 15.69
CA ASN A 9 -7.15 5.59 14.68
C ASN A 9 -7.19 7.01 14.08
N LEU A 10 -6.11 7.47 13.43
CA LEU A 10 -6.01 8.85 12.93
C LEU A 10 -7.18 9.23 11.99
N ALA A 11 -7.62 8.28 11.16
CA ALA A 11 -8.78 8.47 10.28
C ALA A 11 -10.09 8.74 11.06
N ASP A 12 -10.25 8.14 12.24
CA ASP A 12 -11.43 8.30 13.09
C ASP A 12 -11.40 9.61 13.89
N ALA A 13 -10.20 10.09 14.21
CA ALA A 13 -10.01 11.41 14.81
C ALA A 13 -10.35 12.55 13.85
N ILE A 14 -10.09 12.37 12.54
CA ILE A 14 -10.30 13.42 11.51
C ILE A 14 -11.72 13.39 10.94
N LEU A 15 -12.29 12.19 10.74
CA LEU A 15 -13.61 12.01 10.14
C LEU A 15 -14.50 11.23 11.12
N PRO A 16 -15.13 11.86 12.12
CA PRO A 16 -15.98 11.12 13.06
C PRO A 16 -17.23 10.57 12.34
N GLY A 17 -17.42 9.23 12.35
CA GLY A 17 -18.62 8.57 11.83
C GLY A 17 -18.48 7.06 11.62
N SER A 18 -19.50 6.26 11.93
CA SER A 18 -19.46 4.80 11.81
C SER A 18 -20.32 4.30 10.65
N GLY A 19 -19.72 3.57 9.69
CA GLY A 19 -20.46 2.98 8.57
C GLY A 19 -19.60 2.15 7.62
N LEU A 20 -20.18 1.07 7.07
CA LEU A 20 -19.50 0.17 6.14
C LEU A 20 -19.02 0.87 4.87
N LEU A 21 -19.81 1.81 4.34
CA LEU A 21 -19.45 2.60 3.16
C LEU A 21 -18.19 3.43 3.41
N ARG A 22 -18.08 4.04 4.59
CA ARG A 22 -16.91 4.83 4.98
C ARG A 22 -15.67 3.94 5.05
N ASP A 23 -15.78 2.77 5.66
CA ASP A 23 -14.67 1.82 5.78
C ASP A 23 -14.20 1.32 4.43
N ALA A 24 -15.13 1.02 3.52
CA ALA A 24 -14.82 0.67 2.14
C ALA A 24 -14.09 1.82 1.41
N VAL A 25 -14.57 3.05 1.53
CA VAL A 25 -13.95 4.23 0.90
C VAL A 25 -12.53 4.46 1.46
N LEU A 26 -12.33 4.33 2.77
CA LEU A 26 -11.01 4.45 3.39
C LEU A 26 -10.04 3.36 2.91
N VAL A 27 -10.49 2.11 2.87
CA VAL A 27 -9.69 0.96 2.42
C VAL A 27 -9.29 1.12 0.94
N ILE A 28 -10.24 1.48 0.07
CA ILE A 28 -10.02 1.70 -1.36
C ILE A 28 -9.11 2.92 -1.58
N GLY A 29 -9.37 4.03 -0.88
CA GLY A 29 -8.60 5.26 -1.01
C GLY A 29 -7.13 5.08 -0.62
N PHE A 30 -6.86 4.40 0.49
CA PHE A 30 -5.48 4.09 0.89
C PHE A 30 -4.83 3.03 -0.02
N ALA A 31 -5.59 2.08 -0.56
CA ALA A 31 -5.04 1.11 -1.53
C ALA A 31 -4.60 1.83 -2.82
N ALA A 32 -5.39 2.79 -3.28
CA ALA A 32 -5.04 3.66 -4.40
C ALA A 32 -3.84 4.57 -4.07
N LEU A 33 -3.76 5.10 -2.85
CA LEU A 33 -2.60 5.88 -2.40
C LEU A 33 -1.31 5.07 -2.46
N VAL A 34 -1.35 3.81 -1.98
CA VAL A 34 -0.21 2.88 -2.06
C VAL A 34 0.19 2.62 -3.50
N ALA A 35 -0.78 2.38 -4.39
CA ALA A 35 -0.53 2.18 -5.82
C ALA A 35 0.13 3.42 -6.47
N LEU A 36 -0.35 4.62 -6.15
CA LEU A 36 0.23 5.87 -6.68
C LEU A 36 1.67 6.07 -6.20
N PHE A 37 1.93 5.84 -4.91
CA PHE A 37 3.27 5.99 -4.34
C PHE A 37 4.22 4.89 -4.82
N ALA A 38 3.71 3.71 -5.16
CA ALA A 38 4.52 2.65 -5.76
C ALA A 38 5.07 3.04 -7.14
N GLN A 39 4.38 3.91 -7.88
CA GLN A 39 4.86 4.42 -9.18
C GLN A 39 6.04 5.39 -9.05
N ILE A 40 6.21 6.03 -7.89
CA ILE A 40 7.31 6.95 -7.63
C ILE A 40 8.56 6.11 -7.34
N ALA A 41 9.29 5.78 -8.40
CA ALA A 41 10.52 4.98 -8.35
C ALA A 41 11.72 5.80 -8.83
N VAL A 42 12.69 6.02 -7.96
CA VAL A 42 13.96 6.68 -8.29
C VAL A 42 15.04 5.61 -8.47
N LYS A 43 15.61 5.55 -9.68
CA LYS A 43 16.74 4.70 -9.99
C LYS A 43 18.02 5.44 -9.64
N LEU A 44 18.81 4.85 -8.74
CA LEU A 44 20.12 5.35 -8.40
C LEU A 44 21.15 4.63 -9.28
N PRO A 45 22.12 5.34 -9.88
CA PRO A 45 23.08 4.76 -10.82
C PRO A 45 24.05 3.75 -10.19
N PHE A 46 24.07 3.63 -8.86
CA PHE A 46 24.96 2.77 -8.09
C PHE A 46 24.24 1.57 -7.44
N THR A 47 22.91 1.49 -7.49
CA THR A 47 22.15 0.35 -6.98
C THR A 47 21.20 -0.20 -8.04
N PRO A 48 21.24 -1.50 -8.34
CA PRO A 48 20.29 -2.13 -9.27
C PRO A 48 18.84 -2.17 -8.79
N VAL A 49 18.59 -1.83 -7.52
CA VAL A 49 17.26 -1.82 -6.90
C VAL A 49 16.72 -0.39 -6.88
N PRO A 50 15.58 -0.11 -7.52
CA PRO A 50 14.95 1.21 -7.46
C PRO A 50 14.42 1.48 -6.05
N ILE A 51 14.65 2.70 -5.55
CA ILE A 51 14.00 3.16 -4.32
C ILE A 51 12.59 3.62 -4.69
N THR A 52 11.57 3.01 -4.07
CA THR A 52 10.16 3.31 -4.35
C THR A 52 9.47 3.98 -3.17
N GLY A 53 8.45 4.79 -3.46
CA GLY A 53 7.59 5.40 -2.45
C GLY A 53 6.64 4.42 -1.76
N GLN A 54 6.63 3.14 -2.16
CA GLN A 54 5.69 2.14 -1.67
C GLN A 54 5.80 1.93 -0.15
N THR A 55 7.02 1.85 0.39
CA THR A 55 7.24 1.60 1.83
C THR A 55 6.67 2.71 2.70
N LEU A 56 6.85 3.97 2.29
CA LEU A 56 6.25 5.13 2.94
C LEU A 56 4.72 5.02 2.94
N ALA A 57 4.12 4.69 1.80
CA ALA A 57 2.67 4.57 1.70
C ALA A 57 2.10 3.43 2.55
N VAL A 58 2.81 2.29 2.66
CA VAL A 58 2.42 1.17 3.53
C VAL A 58 2.42 1.60 5.00
N LEU A 59 3.47 2.29 5.45
CA LEU A 59 3.57 2.78 6.82
C LEU A 59 2.49 3.84 7.13
N LEU A 60 2.23 4.76 6.20
CA LEU A 60 1.15 5.74 6.32
C LEU A 60 -0.22 5.06 6.40
N THR A 61 -0.44 4.01 5.61
CA THR A 61 -1.69 3.23 5.62
C THR A 61 -1.91 2.55 6.96
N GLY A 62 -0.89 1.86 7.48
CA GLY A 62 -0.96 1.20 8.79
C GLY A 62 -1.14 2.18 9.95
N GLY A 63 -0.43 3.31 9.91
CA GLY A 63 -0.51 4.35 10.95
C GLY A 63 -1.83 5.14 10.93
N ALA A 64 -2.39 5.42 9.75
CA ALA A 64 -3.61 6.22 9.63
C ALA A 64 -4.89 5.40 9.83
N LEU A 65 -4.95 4.18 9.30
CA LEU A 65 -6.14 3.33 9.35
C LEU A 65 -6.18 2.36 10.54
N GLY A 66 -5.04 2.12 11.20
CA GLY A 66 -4.88 1.10 12.24
C GLY A 66 -4.81 -0.32 11.68
N ALA A 67 -4.62 -1.32 12.55
CA ALA A 67 -4.28 -2.69 12.14
C ALA A 67 -5.31 -3.36 11.22
N ASN A 68 -6.61 -3.30 11.53
CA ASN A 68 -7.64 -4.00 10.75
C ASN A 68 -7.89 -3.36 9.38
N ARG A 69 -8.17 -2.05 9.34
CA ARG A 69 -8.46 -1.33 8.09
C ARG A 69 -7.21 -1.18 7.21
N GLY A 70 -6.03 -1.02 7.82
CA GLY A 70 -4.75 -1.01 7.12
C GLY A 70 -4.45 -2.36 6.47
N ALA A 71 -4.62 -3.48 7.20
CA ALA A 71 -4.44 -4.82 6.63
C ALA A 71 -5.41 -5.08 5.46
N ALA A 72 -6.69 -4.68 5.60
CA ALA A 72 -7.67 -4.82 4.52
C ALA A 72 -7.28 -4.01 3.26
N SER A 73 -6.74 -2.80 3.44
CA SER A 73 -6.27 -1.95 2.32
C SER A 73 -5.07 -2.56 1.60
N LEU A 74 -4.09 -3.07 2.35
CA LEU A 74 -2.92 -3.74 1.76
C LEU A 74 -3.29 -5.07 1.08
N ALA A 75 -4.23 -5.83 1.66
CA ALA A 75 -4.76 -7.04 1.03
C ALA A 75 -5.48 -6.70 -0.29
N LEU A 76 -6.30 -5.64 -0.31
CA LEU A 76 -6.96 -5.17 -1.52
C LEU A 76 -5.93 -4.76 -2.58
N TYR A 77 -4.91 -3.98 -2.20
CA TYR A 77 -3.82 -3.61 -3.10
C TYR A 77 -3.12 -4.83 -3.71
N ALA A 78 -2.82 -5.84 -2.91
CA ALA A 78 -2.19 -7.08 -3.36
C ALA A 78 -3.07 -7.87 -4.33
N VAL A 79 -4.38 -7.98 -4.05
CA VAL A 79 -5.36 -8.64 -4.93
C VAL A 79 -5.50 -7.89 -6.26
N VAL A 80 -5.57 -6.57 -6.22
CA VAL A 80 -5.69 -5.75 -7.44
C VAL A 80 -4.45 -5.94 -8.33
N GLY A 81 -3.26 -5.94 -7.75
CA GLY A 81 -2.04 -6.18 -8.51
C GLY A 81 -1.85 -7.62 -8.99
N SER A 82 -2.34 -8.62 -8.24
CA SER A 82 -2.27 -10.02 -8.67
C SER A 82 -3.23 -10.35 -9.82
N VAL A 83 -4.33 -9.61 -9.97
CA VAL A 83 -5.24 -9.69 -11.13
C VAL A 83 -4.60 -9.11 -12.41
N GLY A 84 -3.40 -8.54 -12.33
CA GLY A 84 -2.62 -8.08 -13.47
C GLY A 84 -2.80 -6.59 -13.78
N LEU A 85 -3.42 -5.82 -12.88
CA LEU A 85 -3.43 -4.36 -13.01
C LEU A 85 -2.03 -3.80 -12.70
N PRO A 86 -1.55 -2.78 -13.44
CA PRO A 86 -0.24 -2.17 -13.25
C PRO A 86 -0.24 -1.23 -12.02
N VAL A 87 -0.55 -1.77 -10.84
CA VAL A 87 -0.55 -1.01 -9.58
C VAL A 87 0.76 -1.14 -8.81
N PHE A 88 1.54 -2.19 -9.09
CA PHE A 88 2.85 -2.38 -8.51
C PHE A 88 3.89 -1.42 -9.10
N ALA A 89 5.00 -1.26 -8.39
CA ALA A 89 6.11 -0.45 -8.84
C ALA A 89 6.64 -0.94 -10.21
N PRO A 90 7.04 -0.03 -11.12
CA PRO A 90 7.54 -0.40 -12.44
C PRO A 90 8.76 -1.32 -12.37
N SER A 91 8.66 -2.51 -12.97
CA SER A 91 9.78 -3.44 -13.21
C SER A 91 10.09 -3.51 -14.71
N LEU A 92 11.34 -3.76 -15.07
CA LEU A 92 11.85 -3.73 -16.45
C LEU A 92 11.62 -5.04 -17.25
N GLY A 93 10.82 -5.98 -16.74
CA GLY A 93 10.62 -7.29 -17.35
C GLY A 93 9.26 -7.43 -18.04
N ASP A 94 9.28 -7.72 -19.34
CA ASP A 94 8.10 -8.07 -20.11
C ASP A 94 7.46 -9.37 -19.60
N GLY A 95 6.22 -9.27 -19.13
CA GLY A 95 5.34 -10.43 -19.01
C GLY A 95 5.05 -10.91 -17.59
N VAL A 96 3.83 -11.44 -17.46
CA VAL A 96 3.17 -11.97 -16.26
C VAL A 96 3.85 -13.28 -15.79
N VAL A 97 5.16 -13.24 -15.56
CA VAL A 97 5.94 -14.36 -15.05
C VAL A 97 6.25 -14.08 -13.59
N PHE A 98 5.43 -14.65 -12.70
CA PHE A 98 5.69 -14.89 -11.28
C PHE A 98 6.77 -14.01 -10.58
N HIS A 99 6.62 -12.68 -10.63
CA HIS A 99 7.47 -11.70 -9.94
C HIS A 99 7.44 -11.86 -8.40
N PHE A 100 6.47 -12.60 -7.86
CA PHE A 100 6.44 -12.93 -6.43
C PHE A 100 7.49 -13.95 -6.01
N LEU A 101 8.06 -14.74 -6.95
CA LEU A 101 9.08 -15.75 -6.64
C LEU A 101 10.51 -15.23 -6.85
N PHE A 102 10.72 -14.36 -7.85
CA PHE A 102 11.99 -13.66 -8.08
C PHE A 102 11.70 -12.17 -8.35
N PRO A 103 11.97 -11.27 -7.38
CA PRO A 103 11.65 -9.85 -7.53
C PRO A 103 12.57 -9.08 -8.49
N TRP A 104 13.57 -9.71 -9.10
CA TRP A 104 14.64 -9.01 -9.81
C TRP A 104 15.34 -9.91 -10.84
N GLU A 105 15.17 -9.60 -12.12
CA GLU A 105 15.97 -10.13 -13.23
C GLU A 105 16.98 -9.03 -13.59
N GLY A 106 18.12 -9.01 -12.91
CA GLY A 106 19.15 -8.01 -13.12
C GLY A 106 19.73 -8.03 -14.53
N THR A 107 19.37 -7.04 -15.35
CA THR A 107 20.20 -6.60 -16.46
C THR A 107 20.09 -5.08 -16.61
N GLY A 108 21.16 -4.40 -16.16
CA GLY A 108 21.30 -2.93 -16.17
C GLY A 108 22.05 -2.45 -14.93
#